data_AF-A0A8H4H5C8-F1
#
_entry.id   AF-A0A8H4H5C8-F1
#
_cell.length_a   1.000
_cell.length_b   1.000
_cell.length_c   1.000
_cell.angle_alpha   90.00
_cell.angle_beta   90.00
_cell.angle_gamma   90.00
#
_symmetry.space_group_name_H-M   'P 1'
#
loop_
_entity.id
_entity.type
_entity.pdbx_description
1 polymer ?
#
loop_
_entity_poly.entity_id
_entity_poly.type
_entity_poly.pdbx_seq_one_letter_code
_entity_poly.pdbx_strand_id
1 'polypeptide(L)'
;MLLLVVKGEWVMSGFALMSLWWFMLLGFPADARPGFAPQSPKPQSQQPFSFFLSVPSGTESIAKRSTQRATNMQLGLRESLPALVAKRFTAAKESGHLIFSHTHLSIINSGGISYQLRYCPALANKPSGAPKSDKDRPGPKPDPFENPSTDLLIAQIPQENPKYTLVLNKFPVIPNHFILATKAWKSQTDILEKEDLDAAYACIKAWRDNRTEQGDSGSKRLFAFFNSGDESGASQPHRHLQFLPVEAMSQGDSGSWRPLIDTVSSQSVGPDSEYRRLSQVPFAHFALPLPPNPTADTLHAIYLSLYRVALSTAKGSLGDHARVIDGPAAISYNLAMTESMMMICPRRRETARIPVDPSALPNVQEPGVVALNGTILAGTLMVKAEAEWNELRRNPDTLADILASVGYPQPDSRGLALL
;
A
#
# COMPACT_ATOMS: atom_id res chain seq x y z
N MET A 1 3.79 51.72 53.16
CA MET A 1 2.61 51.63 52.27
C MET A 1 2.69 50.24 51.63
N LEU A 2 1.93 49.21 52.06
CA LEU A 2 0.48 48.99 51.87
C LEU A 2 0.09 49.14 50.37
N LEU A 3 -0.46 48.16 49.63
CA LEU A 3 -0.94 46.78 49.90
C LEU A 3 -0.62 45.81 48.72
N LEU A 4 -0.41 44.52 49.06
CA LEU A 4 -0.95 43.25 48.48
C LEU A 4 -1.43 43.17 46.99
N VAL A 5 -0.85 42.28 46.14
CA VAL A 5 -1.17 40.84 45.86
C VAL A 5 -2.15 40.69 44.66
N VAL A 6 -1.92 39.83 43.63
CA VAL A 6 -2.11 38.36 43.59
C VAL A 6 -1.10 37.61 42.68
N LYS A 7 -0.63 36.46 43.19
CA LYS A 7 0.04 35.29 42.59
C LYS A 7 0.19 35.16 41.06
N GLY A 8 1.41 34.79 40.66
CA GLY A 8 1.67 33.92 39.51
C GLY A 8 2.74 32.88 39.88
N GLU A 9 2.38 31.60 39.90
CA GLU A 9 3.30 30.49 40.17
C GLU A 9 3.48 29.64 38.91
N TRP A 10 4.73 29.43 38.49
CA TRP A 10 5.09 28.42 37.50
C TRP A 10 5.48 27.15 38.25
N VAL A 11 4.68 26.08 38.09
CA VAL A 11 5.03 24.76 38.63
C VAL A 11 5.83 23.98 37.60
N MET A 12 7.14 23.89 37.82
CA MET A 12 7.98 22.84 37.26
C MET A 12 7.66 21.52 37.98
N SER A 13 7.47 20.44 37.22
CA SER A 13 7.56 19.08 37.75
C SER A 13 8.52 18.28 36.88
N GLY A 14 9.56 17.74 37.49
CA GLY A 14 10.43 16.75 36.87
C GLY A 14 10.28 15.42 37.60
N PHE A 15 10.67 14.33 36.94
CA PHE A 15 11.31 13.21 37.61
C PHE A 15 12.31 12.57 36.63
N ALA A 16 13.48 12.21 37.16
CA ALA A 16 14.62 11.68 36.41
C ALA A 16 14.77 10.15 36.61
N LEU A 17 15.96 9.63 36.22
CA LEU A 17 16.55 8.29 36.43
C LEU A 17 16.16 7.27 35.32
N MET A 18 17.05 6.47 34.69
CA MET A 18 18.54 6.31 34.65
C MET A 18 18.88 5.56 33.32
N SER A 19 20.10 5.43 32.77
CA SER A 19 21.38 6.16 32.80
C SER A 19 22.34 5.48 31.78
N LEU A 20 23.28 6.22 31.17
CA LEU A 20 24.53 5.64 30.63
C LEU A 20 25.67 5.90 31.64
N TRP A 21 26.67 5.01 31.71
CA TRP A 21 28.13 5.27 31.57
C TRP A 21 29.05 4.20 32.23
N TRP A 22 29.89 3.60 31.40
CA TRP A 22 31.34 3.33 31.57
C TRP A 22 31.94 2.60 32.81
N PHE A 23 32.70 1.52 32.54
CA PHE A 23 34.02 1.28 33.19
C PHE A 23 34.98 0.52 32.25
N MET A 24 36.27 0.89 32.28
CA MET A 24 37.38 0.20 31.59
C MET A 24 37.97 -0.92 32.46
N LEU A 25 38.49 -1.99 31.85
CA LEU A 25 39.85 -2.52 32.11
C LEU A 25 40.20 -3.72 31.19
N LEU A 26 41.51 -3.96 31.02
CA LEU A 26 42.16 -4.98 30.16
C LEU A 26 42.07 -4.69 28.63
N GLY A 27 43.15 -4.66 27.82
CA GLY A 27 44.57 -4.72 28.15
C GLY A 27 45.49 -5.28 27.03
N PHE A 28 45.76 -4.51 25.96
CA PHE A 28 46.89 -4.65 24.99
C PHE A 28 47.11 -5.99 24.21
N PRO A 29 47.93 -6.02 23.13
CA PRO A 29 48.45 -4.95 22.26
C PRO A 29 48.10 -5.15 20.75
N ALA A 30 48.63 -4.27 19.90
CA ALA A 30 48.57 -4.35 18.43
C ALA A 30 49.62 -5.33 17.85
N ASP A 31 49.49 -5.77 16.57
CA ASP A 31 50.23 -5.14 15.44
C ASP A 31 50.02 -5.80 14.05
N ALA A 32 50.56 -5.15 13.01
CA ALA A 32 50.98 -5.68 11.70
C ALA A 32 49.93 -6.01 10.58
N ARG A 33 49.85 -5.09 9.61
CA ARG A 33 49.91 -5.39 8.15
C ARG A 33 51.39 -5.69 7.76
N PRO A 34 51.78 -6.26 6.58
CA PRO A 34 51.11 -6.11 5.28
C PRO A 34 51.20 -7.28 4.25
N GLY A 35 50.49 -7.10 3.13
CA GLY A 35 50.95 -7.47 1.77
C GLY A 35 50.90 -8.94 1.35
N PHE A 36 50.19 -9.24 0.26
CA PHE A 36 50.77 -9.67 -1.02
C PHE A 36 49.68 -10.08 -2.03
N ALA A 37 49.76 -9.46 -3.20
CA ALA A 37 49.26 -9.94 -4.49
C ALA A 37 50.39 -9.67 -5.50
N PRO A 38 50.36 -10.16 -6.75
CA PRO A 38 49.35 -11.01 -7.40
C PRO A 38 49.96 -12.28 -8.03
N GLN A 39 49.13 -13.13 -8.65
CA GLN A 39 49.49 -13.74 -9.93
C GLN A 39 48.28 -14.30 -10.68
N SER A 40 48.15 -13.91 -11.95
CA SER A 40 47.23 -14.49 -12.92
C SER A 40 48.02 -15.28 -13.96
N PRO A 41 47.43 -16.33 -14.53
CA PRO A 41 47.62 -16.58 -15.96
C PRO A 41 46.29 -16.67 -16.71
N LYS A 42 46.22 -16.01 -17.87
CA LYS A 42 45.27 -16.32 -18.94
C LYS A 42 45.87 -17.44 -19.84
N PRO A 43 45.20 -17.84 -20.93
CA PRO A 43 44.05 -18.73 -20.94
C PRO A 43 44.36 -20.02 -21.74
N GLN A 44 43.58 -21.09 -21.56
CA GLN A 44 43.60 -22.20 -22.52
C GLN A 44 42.21 -22.49 -23.06
N SER A 45 42.12 -22.44 -24.38
CA SER A 45 40.97 -22.82 -25.19
C SER A 45 40.85 -24.34 -25.28
N GLN A 46 39.63 -24.87 -25.10
CA GLN A 46 39.21 -26.07 -25.81
C GLN A 46 37.67 -26.12 -25.91
N GLN A 47 37.19 -26.59 -27.06
CA GLN A 47 35.77 -26.73 -27.40
C GLN A 47 35.19 -28.06 -26.86
N PRO A 48 33.85 -28.21 -26.78
CA PRO A 48 33.24 -29.21 -25.92
C PRO A 48 33.27 -30.63 -26.51
N PHE A 49 33.62 -31.60 -25.67
CA PHE A 49 33.30 -33.01 -25.94
C PHE A 49 31.84 -33.30 -25.57
N SER A 50 31.05 -33.68 -26.57
CA SER A 50 29.72 -34.26 -26.38
C SER A 50 29.87 -35.72 -25.94
N PHE A 51 29.37 -36.06 -24.75
CA PHE A 51 29.18 -37.45 -24.33
C PHE A 51 27.69 -37.75 -24.21
N PHE A 52 27.16 -38.44 -25.22
CA PHE A 52 25.92 -39.20 -25.07
C PHE A 52 26.21 -40.41 -24.17
N LEU A 53 25.57 -40.46 -23.00
CA LEU A 53 25.47 -41.67 -22.20
C LEU A 53 24.00 -42.08 -22.10
N SER A 54 23.68 -43.18 -22.78
CA SER A 54 22.40 -43.87 -22.65
C SER A 54 22.28 -44.48 -21.25
N VAL A 55 21.13 -44.33 -20.60
CA VAL A 55 20.82 -44.97 -19.32
C VAL A 55 19.70 -46.00 -19.54
N PRO A 56 19.84 -47.26 -19.07
CA PRO A 56 18.86 -48.30 -19.37
C PRO A 56 17.56 -48.18 -18.59
N SER A 57 16.50 -48.79 -19.12
CA SER A 57 15.24 -48.99 -18.42
C SER A 57 15.39 -49.90 -17.20
N GLY A 58 14.96 -49.42 -16.03
CA GLY A 58 14.81 -50.21 -14.81
C GLY A 58 13.61 -49.75 -14.00
N THR A 59 12.67 -50.65 -13.75
CA THR A 59 11.48 -50.41 -12.93
C THR A 59 11.77 -50.72 -11.46
N GLU A 60 11.50 -49.79 -10.54
CA GLU A 60 10.57 -50.02 -9.40
C GLU A 60 10.50 -48.83 -8.42
N SER A 61 9.24 -48.46 -8.10
CA SER A 61 8.71 -48.09 -6.77
C SER A 61 9.29 -46.95 -5.90
N ILE A 62 8.39 -46.38 -5.09
CA ILE A 62 8.61 -45.46 -3.95
C ILE A 62 9.15 -44.05 -4.27
N ALA A 63 8.24 -43.16 -4.70
CA ALA A 63 7.92 -41.95 -3.91
C ALA A 63 6.71 -41.21 -4.51
N LYS A 64 5.49 -41.46 -3.98
CA LYS A 64 4.37 -40.53 -4.17
C LYS A 64 4.61 -39.26 -3.34
N ARG A 65 5.54 -38.39 -3.76
CA ARG A 65 5.46 -36.98 -3.40
C ARG A 65 4.23 -36.43 -4.11
N SER A 66 3.18 -36.15 -3.35
CA SER A 66 2.08 -35.34 -3.85
C SER A 66 2.61 -33.95 -4.16
N THR A 67 2.94 -33.70 -5.43
CA THR A 67 2.84 -32.35 -5.99
C THR A 67 1.37 -31.97 -5.94
N GLN A 68 0.91 -31.53 -4.76
CA GLN A 68 -0.20 -30.60 -4.68
C GLN A 68 0.18 -29.45 -5.61
N ARG A 69 -0.47 -29.38 -6.78
CA ARG A 69 -0.47 -28.16 -7.57
C ARG A 69 -0.95 -27.08 -6.61
N ALA A 70 -0.14 -26.04 -6.40
CA ALA A 70 -0.56 -24.89 -5.62
C ALA A 70 -1.76 -24.25 -6.34
N THR A 71 -2.96 -24.62 -5.91
CA THR A 71 -4.21 -24.05 -6.42
C THR A 71 -4.41 -22.71 -5.74
N ASN A 72 -4.41 -21.63 -6.52
CA ASN A 72 -4.78 -20.30 -6.04
C ASN A 72 -6.10 -20.32 -5.26
N MET A 73 -6.24 -19.42 -4.31
CA MET A 73 -7.40 -19.30 -3.44
C MET A 73 -8.71 -19.29 -4.24
N GLN A 74 -9.58 -20.24 -3.90
CA GLN A 74 -10.98 -20.22 -4.30
C GLN A 74 -11.78 -19.50 -3.21
N LEU A 75 -12.45 -18.40 -3.56
CA LEU A 75 -13.26 -17.64 -2.59
C LEU A 75 -14.49 -18.44 -2.09
N GLY A 76 -14.98 -19.39 -2.89
CA GLY A 76 -16.14 -20.23 -2.58
C GLY A 76 -17.51 -19.51 -2.62
N LEU A 77 -17.57 -18.27 -3.11
CA LEU A 77 -18.79 -17.45 -3.06
C LEU A 77 -19.94 -18.06 -3.89
N ARG A 78 -21.17 -17.97 -3.36
CA ARG A 78 -22.41 -18.44 -4.03
C ARG A 78 -22.98 -17.44 -5.04
N GLU A 79 -22.67 -16.17 -4.85
CA GLU A 79 -23.03 -15.05 -5.73
C GLU A 79 -21.72 -14.43 -6.26
N SER A 80 -21.74 -13.73 -7.40
CA SER A 80 -20.53 -13.04 -7.89
C SER A 80 -20.09 -11.96 -6.89
N LEU A 81 -18.77 -11.75 -6.74
CA LEU A 81 -18.25 -10.78 -5.78
C LEU A 81 -18.81 -9.36 -5.98
N PRO A 82 -18.94 -8.83 -7.22
CA PRO A 82 -19.54 -7.52 -7.42
C PRO A 82 -21.01 -7.44 -6.99
N ALA A 83 -21.81 -8.47 -7.27
CA ALA A 83 -23.21 -8.52 -6.87
C ALA A 83 -23.35 -8.57 -5.35
N LEU A 84 -22.55 -9.42 -4.68
CA LEU A 84 -22.55 -9.55 -3.23
C LEU A 84 -22.13 -8.24 -2.53
N VAL A 85 -21.08 -7.57 -3.03
CA VAL A 85 -20.63 -6.28 -2.50
C VAL A 85 -21.68 -5.19 -2.73
N ALA A 86 -22.25 -5.08 -3.93
CA ALA A 86 -23.27 -4.06 -4.24
C ALA A 86 -24.55 -4.23 -3.41
N LYS A 87 -25.05 -5.47 -3.30
CA LYS A 87 -26.21 -5.84 -2.46
C LYS A 87 -25.97 -5.48 -0.99
N ARG A 88 -24.78 -5.82 -0.48
CA ARG A 88 -24.35 -5.49 0.89
C ARG A 88 -24.21 -3.99 1.10
N PHE A 89 -23.69 -3.25 0.11
CA PHE A 89 -23.51 -1.79 0.17
C PHE A 89 -24.84 -1.06 0.22
N THR A 90 -25.80 -1.43 -0.64
CA THR A 90 -27.15 -0.86 -0.64
C THR A 90 -27.83 -1.10 0.72
N ALA A 91 -27.87 -2.35 1.20
CA ALA A 91 -28.49 -2.68 2.49
C ALA A 91 -27.83 -1.98 3.69
N ALA A 92 -26.50 -1.88 3.71
CA ALA A 92 -25.76 -1.19 4.78
C ALA A 92 -26.00 0.32 4.76
N LYS A 93 -26.15 0.93 3.57
CA LYS A 93 -26.44 2.35 3.40
C LYS A 93 -27.88 2.67 3.82
N GLU A 94 -28.85 1.88 3.38
CA GLU A 94 -30.27 2.05 3.69
C GLU A 94 -30.58 1.85 5.18
N SER A 95 -29.89 0.92 5.84
CA SER A 95 -30.00 0.70 7.29
C SER A 95 -29.14 1.64 8.15
N GLY A 96 -28.40 2.57 7.55
CA GLY A 96 -27.55 3.54 8.27
C GLY A 96 -26.27 2.99 8.89
N HIS A 97 -25.95 1.71 8.70
CA HIS A 97 -24.71 1.08 9.18
C HIS A 97 -23.46 1.56 8.42
N LEU A 98 -23.64 2.02 7.17
CA LEU A 98 -22.62 2.60 6.30
C LEU A 98 -22.96 4.05 5.98
N ILE A 99 -22.01 4.96 6.21
CA ILE A 99 -22.17 6.40 6.04
C ILE A 99 -21.41 6.83 4.77
N PHE A 100 -22.11 6.80 3.63
CA PHE A 100 -21.55 7.21 2.34
C PHE A 100 -21.41 8.74 2.28
N SER A 101 -20.20 9.22 1.97
CA SER A 101 -19.93 10.66 1.85
C SER A 101 -19.71 11.03 0.39
N HIS A 102 -20.58 11.91 -0.14
CA HIS A 102 -20.43 12.41 -1.51
C HIS A 102 -19.16 13.28 -1.65
N THR A 103 -18.58 13.27 -2.84
CA THR A 103 -17.38 14.07 -3.18
C THR A 103 -17.58 14.83 -4.48
N HIS A 104 -17.09 16.07 -4.54
CA HIS A 104 -16.86 16.73 -5.83
C HIS A 104 -15.59 16.15 -6.46
N LEU A 105 -15.59 15.94 -7.79
CA LEU A 105 -14.47 15.37 -8.53
C LEU A 105 -13.99 16.34 -9.61
N SER A 106 -12.66 16.43 -9.78
CA SER A 106 -12.02 17.29 -10.76
C SER A 106 -10.71 16.65 -11.21
N ILE A 107 -10.42 16.73 -12.50
CA ILE A 107 -9.18 16.23 -13.08
C ILE A 107 -8.15 17.37 -13.10
N ILE A 108 -6.97 17.09 -12.56
CA ILE A 108 -5.83 18.03 -12.51
C ILE A 108 -4.68 17.39 -13.27
N ASN A 109 -4.04 18.15 -14.16
CA ASN A 109 -2.88 17.67 -14.92
C ASN A 109 -1.60 18.25 -14.33
N SER A 110 -0.67 17.40 -13.93
CA SER A 110 0.63 17.80 -13.37
C SER A 110 1.73 16.91 -13.96
N GLY A 111 2.80 17.51 -14.48
CA GLY A 111 3.85 16.78 -15.23
C GLY A 111 3.36 16.08 -16.51
N GLY A 112 2.18 16.41 -17.03
CA GLY A 112 1.53 15.69 -18.13
C GLY A 112 0.78 14.42 -17.71
N ILE A 113 0.65 14.16 -16.40
CA ILE A 113 -0.16 13.08 -15.84
C ILE A 113 -1.48 13.65 -15.33
N SER A 114 -2.60 13.03 -15.69
CA SER A 114 -3.93 13.35 -15.15
C SER A 114 -4.15 12.68 -13.79
N TYR A 115 -4.56 13.46 -12.79
CA TYR A 115 -4.88 13.02 -11.43
C TYR A 115 -6.35 13.35 -11.10
N GLN A 116 -7.01 12.48 -10.32
CA GLN A 116 -8.33 12.75 -9.74
C GLN A 116 -8.19 13.43 -8.38
N LEU A 117 -8.54 14.71 -8.30
CA LEU A 117 -8.78 15.36 -7.01
C LEU A 117 -10.23 15.11 -6.57
N ARG A 118 -10.42 14.79 -5.29
CA ARG A 118 -11.73 14.68 -4.63
C ARG A 118 -11.85 15.68 -3.49
N TYR A 119 -12.92 16.44 -3.45
CA TYR A 119 -13.26 17.29 -2.30
C TYR A 119 -14.42 16.67 -1.52
N CYS A 120 -14.20 16.40 -0.23
CA CYS A 120 -15.20 15.84 0.66
C CYS A 120 -15.37 16.72 1.93
N PRO A 121 -16.30 17.68 1.94
CA PRO A 121 -16.52 18.57 3.09
C PRO A 121 -16.94 17.82 4.36
N ALA A 122 -17.57 16.65 4.23
CA ALA A 122 -17.93 15.80 5.37
C ALA A 122 -16.71 15.34 6.21
N LEU A 123 -15.51 15.37 5.63
CA LEU A 123 -14.27 15.02 6.34
C LEU A 123 -13.65 16.20 7.11
N ALA A 124 -14.00 17.46 6.82
CA ALA A 124 -13.49 18.62 7.56
C ALA A 124 -13.93 18.62 9.03
N ASN A 125 -15.17 18.16 9.26
CA ASN A 125 -15.83 18.09 10.57
C ASN A 125 -15.72 16.72 11.25
N LYS A 126 -14.91 15.80 10.70
CA LYS A 126 -14.78 14.45 11.29
C LYS A 126 -14.15 14.62 12.67
N PRO A 127 -14.84 14.26 13.77
CA PRO A 127 -14.26 14.41 15.10
C PRO A 127 -12.96 13.60 15.18
N SER A 128 -11.94 14.18 15.82
CA SER A 128 -10.64 13.52 16.07
C SER A 128 -10.71 12.35 17.07
N GLY A 129 -11.92 11.99 17.50
CA GLY A 129 -12.26 10.72 18.13
C GLY A 129 -13.52 10.14 17.49
N ALA A 130 -13.83 8.89 17.84
CA ALA A 130 -15.11 8.24 17.50
C ALA A 130 -16.33 9.12 17.87
N PRO A 131 -17.55 8.80 17.35
CA PRO A 131 -18.79 9.32 17.95
C PRO A 131 -18.73 9.22 19.48
N LYS A 132 -19.32 10.21 20.18
CA LYS A 132 -19.33 10.29 21.65
C LYS A 132 -20.13 9.13 22.27
N SER A 133 -19.47 7.99 22.42
CA SER A 133 -19.85 6.86 23.26
C SER A 133 -18.61 6.46 24.06
N ASP A 134 -18.71 6.47 25.38
CA ASP A 134 -17.69 6.08 26.35
C ASP A 134 -16.31 6.75 26.19
N LYS A 135 -16.22 8.03 26.61
CA LYS A 135 -14.93 8.65 26.95
C LYS A 135 -14.34 8.18 28.30
N ASP A 136 -15.02 7.29 29.00
CA ASP A 136 -14.67 6.81 30.35
C ASP A 136 -14.21 5.34 30.41
N ARG A 137 -13.89 4.71 29.27
CA ARG A 137 -13.23 3.38 29.25
C ARG A 137 -11.74 3.52 28.91
N PRO A 138 -10.82 3.38 29.89
CA PRO A 138 -9.41 3.22 29.59
C PRO A 138 -9.18 1.84 28.98
N GLY A 139 -9.07 1.79 27.65
CA GLY A 139 -8.83 0.57 26.89
C GLY A 139 -8.30 0.87 25.49
N PRO A 140 -7.71 -0.13 24.80
CA PRO A 140 -7.30 0.01 23.41
C PRO A 140 -8.51 0.33 22.52
N LYS A 141 -8.28 1.08 21.43
CA LYS A 141 -9.33 1.29 20.41
C LYS A 141 -9.78 -0.09 19.89
N PRO A 142 -11.09 -0.36 19.80
CA PRO A 142 -11.59 -1.66 19.34
C PRO A 142 -11.18 -1.90 17.88
N ASP A 143 -10.70 -3.10 17.60
CA ASP A 143 -10.34 -3.56 16.26
C ASP A 143 -11.61 -3.73 15.40
N PRO A 144 -11.78 -2.97 14.30
CA PRO A 144 -12.99 -3.03 13.48
C PRO A 144 -13.10 -4.32 12.66
N PHE A 145 -12.04 -5.14 12.59
CA PHE A 145 -11.97 -6.35 11.78
C PHE A 145 -12.02 -7.64 12.59
N GLU A 146 -11.78 -7.59 13.90
CA GLU A 146 -11.90 -8.76 14.80
C GLU A 146 -13.35 -9.25 14.87
N ASN A 147 -14.29 -8.34 15.12
CA ASN A 147 -15.73 -8.62 15.20
C ASN A 147 -16.53 -7.58 14.39
N PRO A 148 -16.49 -7.62 13.04
CA PRO A 148 -17.21 -6.69 12.19
C PRO A 148 -18.72 -6.86 12.31
N SER A 149 -19.48 -5.76 12.21
CA SER A 149 -20.95 -5.82 12.15
C SER A 149 -21.41 -6.68 10.97
N THR A 150 -22.44 -7.50 11.21
CA THR A 150 -23.11 -8.35 10.23
C THR A 150 -23.68 -7.57 9.04
N ASP A 151 -23.92 -6.27 9.21
CA ASP A 151 -24.45 -5.34 8.20
C ASP A 151 -23.36 -4.87 7.23
N LEU A 152 -22.10 -4.86 7.66
CA LEU A 152 -20.93 -4.54 6.83
C LEU A 152 -20.21 -5.78 6.29
N LEU A 153 -20.40 -6.95 6.92
CA LEU A 153 -19.79 -8.22 6.51
C LEU A 153 -20.29 -8.67 5.14
N ILE A 154 -19.37 -8.79 4.18
CA ILE A 154 -19.63 -9.30 2.83
C ILE A 154 -19.52 -10.83 2.83
N ALA A 155 -18.38 -11.35 3.27
CA ALA A 155 -18.07 -12.78 3.34
C ALA A 155 -16.89 -13.05 4.29
N GLN A 156 -16.69 -14.32 4.66
CA GLN A 156 -15.41 -14.79 5.18
C GLN A 156 -14.83 -15.78 4.15
N ILE A 157 -13.52 -15.69 3.88
CA ILE A 157 -12.87 -16.47 2.81
C ILE A 157 -11.57 -17.16 3.29
N PRO A 158 -11.23 -18.33 2.72
CA PRO A 158 -12.12 -19.24 1.98
C PRO A 158 -13.31 -19.69 2.86
N GLN A 159 -14.40 -20.21 2.28
CA GLN A 159 -15.57 -20.62 3.09
C GLN A 159 -15.23 -21.73 4.10
N GLU A 160 -14.40 -22.68 3.69
CA GLU A 160 -13.87 -23.72 4.57
C GLU A 160 -12.62 -23.21 5.28
N ASN A 161 -12.64 -23.18 6.62
CA ASN A 161 -11.58 -22.60 7.46
C ASN A 161 -11.20 -21.15 7.07
N PRO A 162 -12.10 -20.16 7.27
CA PRO A 162 -11.86 -18.81 6.80
C PRO A 162 -10.67 -18.15 7.50
N LYS A 163 -9.74 -17.63 6.69
CA LYS A 163 -8.53 -16.90 7.11
C LYS A 163 -8.68 -15.39 7.00
N TYR A 164 -9.61 -14.92 6.19
CA TYR A 164 -9.86 -13.50 5.93
C TYR A 164 -11.34 -13.15 6.03
N THR A 165 -11.58 -11.87 6.26
CA THR A 165 -12.90 -11.23 6.30
C THR A 165 -12.97 -10.22 5.17
N LEU A 166 -14.01 -10.32 4.33
CA LEU A 166 -14.41 -9.25 3.42
C LEU A 166 -15.46 -8.39 4.11
N VAL A 167 -15.17 -7.11 4.32
CA VAL A 167 -16.06 -6.15 5.00
C VAL A 167 -16.14 -4.85 4.21
N LEU A 168 -17.30 -4.20 4.17
CA LEU A 168 -17.42 -2.87 3.59
C LEU A 168 -16.66 -1.84 4.42
N ASN A 169 -16.08 -0.84 3.74
CA ASN A 169 -15.64 0.37 4.44
C ASN A 169 -16.88 1.08 5.02
N LYS A 170 -16.87 1.41 6.31
CA LYS A 170 -17.98 2.07 7.02
C LYS A 170 -18.20 3.53 6.60
N PHE A 171 -17.14 4.21 6.13
CA PHE A 171 -17.17 5.61 5.74
C PHE A 171 -16.65 5.81 4.30
N PRO A 172 -17.28 5.19 3.28
CA PRO A 172 -16.76 5.21 1.93
C PRO A 172 -17.11 6.52 1.22
N VAL A 173 -16.14 7.04 0.46
CA VAL A 173 -16.30 8.14 -0.51
C VAL A 173 -16.46 7.65 -1.95
N ILE A 174 -16.11 6.40 -2.20
CA ILE A 174 -16.27 5.70 -3.48
C ILE A 174 -17.24 4.53 -3.22
N PRO A 175 -18.33 4.39 -4.00
CA PRO A 175 -19.28 3.30 -3.83
C PRO A 175 -18.61 1.92 -3.87
N ASN A 176 -19.16 0.96 -3.13
CA ASN A 176 -18.66 -0.42 -3.10
C ASN A 176 -17.19 -0.59 -2.67
N HIS A 177 -16.59 0.42 -1.99
CA HIS A 177 -15.28 0.27 -1.35
C HIS A 177 -15.35 -0.78 -0.23
N PHE A 178 -14.59 -1.87 -0.39
CA PHE A 178 -14.48 -2.95 0.59
C PHE A 178 -13.03 -3.25 0.98
N ILE A 179 -12.89 -4.04 2.04
CA ILE A 179 -11.65 -4.32 2.75
C ILE A 179 -11.51 -5.84 2.88
N LEU A 180 -10.32 -6.37 2.61
CA LEU A 180 -9.87 -7.72 2.97
C LEU A 180 -9.00 -7.58 4.22
N ALA A 181 -9.50 -7.99 5.38
CA ALA A 181 -8.72 -8.07 6.61
C ALA A 181 -8.37 -9.52 6.94
N THR A 182 -7.22 -9.75 7.58
CA THR A 182 -6.93 -11.05 8.21
C THR A 182 -7.93 -11.33 9.33
N LYS A 183 -8.21 -12.60 9.64
CA LYS A 183 -9.03 -12.98 10.80
C LYS A 183 -8.20 -13.16 12.07
N ALA A 184 -6.98 -13.69 11.93
CA ALA A 184 -5.99 -13.62 13.00
C ALA A 184 -5.33 -12.24 12.95
N TRP A 185 -5.12 -11.61 14.10
CA TRP A 185 -4.40 -10.33 14.14
C TRP A 185 -2.98 -10.51 13.59
N LYS A 186 -2.61 -9.62 12.65
CA LYS A 186 -1.26 -9.44 12.13
C LYS A 186 -0.99 -7.96 11.98
N SER A 187 0.27 -7.52 12.04
CA SER A 187 0.58 -6.10 11.88
C SER A 187 0.36 -5.65 10.43
N GLN A 188 -0.19 -4.43 10.30
CA GLN A 188 -0.23 -3.65 9.06
C GLN A 188 1.17 -3.21 8.61
N THR A 189 2.15 -3.16 9.52
CA THR A 189 3.54 -2.76 9.24
C THR A 189 4.44 -3.92 8.80
N ASP A 190 3.89 -5.13 8.74
CA ASP A 190 4.64 -6.31 8.30
C ASP A 190 4.64 -6.45 6.78
N ILE A 191 5.61 -7.21 6.29
CA ILE A 191 5.67 -7.75 4.93
C ILE A 191 4.43 -8.61 4.68
N LEU A 192 3.79 -8.41 3.52
CA LEU A 192 2.62 -9.19 3.11
C LEU A 192 3.03 -10.64 2.84
N GLU A 193 2.27 -11.58 3.39
CA GLU A 193 2.49 -12.99 3.13
C GLU A 193 1.93 -13.41 1.77
N LYS A 194 2.43 -14.53 1.27
CA LYS A 194 1.97 -15.20 0.04
C LYS A 194 0.44 -15.33 -0.02
N GLU A 195 -0.18 -15.75 1.09
CA GLU A 195 -1.62 -15.93 1.20
C GLU A 195 -2.41 -14.60 1.15
N ASP A 196 -1.83 -13.50 1.62
CA ASP A 196 -2.48 -12.17 1.58
C ASP A 196 -2.60 -11.68 0.13
N LEU A 197 -1.53 -11.89 -0.65
CA LEU A 197 -1.46 -11.54 -2.06
C LEU A 197 -2.37 -12.42 -2.92
N ASP A 198 -2.40 -13.73 -2.66
CA ASP A 198 -3.29 -14.68 -3.34
C ASP A 198 -4.76 -14.40 -3.05
N ALA A 199 -5.12 -14.10 -1.79
CA ALA A 199 -6.47 -13.68 -1.42
C ALA A 199 -6.89 -12.38 -2.13
N ALA A 200 -6.00 -11.39 -2.17
CA ALA A 200 -6.28 -10.13 -2.85
C ALA A 200 -6.41 -10.29 -4.38
N TYR A 201 -5.56 -11.11 -5.00
CA TYR A 201 -5.67 -11.43 -6.43
C TYR A 201 -6.93 -12.24 -6.74
N ALA A 202 -7.33 -13.18 -5.87
CA ALA A 202 -8.59 -13.91 -5.99
C ALA A 202 -9.81 -12.97 -5.94
N CYS A 203 -9.79 -11.93 -5.11
CA CYS A 203 -10.82 -10.87 -5.13
C CYS A 203 -10.83 -10.09 -6.46
N ILE A 204 -9.67 -9.68 -6.98
CA ILE A 204 -9.58 -8.98 -8.29
C ILE A 204 -10.15 -9.86 -9.42
N LYS A 205 -9.76 -11.13 -9.46
CA LYS A 205 -10.25 -12.08 -10.47
C LYS A 205 -11.75 -12.33 -10.36
N ALA A 206 -12.27 -12.54 -9.14
CA ALA A 206 -13.70 -12.75 -8.90
C ALA A 206 -14.56 -11.49 -9.19
N TRP A 207 -13.95 -10.30 -9.16
CA TRP A 207 -14.60 -9.06 -9.58
C TRP A 207 -14.81 -9.00 -11.09
N ARG A 208 -13.77 -9.39 -11.86
CA ARG A 208 -13.82 -9.49 -13.32
C ARG A 208 -14.76 -10.59 -13.81
N ASP A 209 -14.75 -11.75 -13.16
CA ASP A 209 -15.47 -12.97 -13.61
C ASP A 209 -17.01 -12.90 -13.47
N ASN A 210 -17.56 -11.69 -13.36
CA ASN A 210 -18.99 -11.39 -13.31
C ASN A 210 -19.69 -11.66 -14.65
N ARG A 211 -20.00 -12.93 -14.91
CA ARG A 211 -20.96 -13.35 -15.93
C ARG A 211 -22.38 -13.00 -15.47
N THR A 212 -22.82 -11.75 -15.64
CA THR A 212 -24.24 -11.43 -15.59
C THR A 212 -24.90 -11.88 -16.89
N GLU A 213 -26.03 -12.58 -16.79
CA GLU A 213 -26.87 -12.97 -17.95
C GLU A 213 -27.45 -11.73 -18.67
N GLN A 214 -27.52 -10.61 -17.96
CA GLN A 214 -27.73 -9.28 -18.51
C GLN A 214 -26.38 -8.75 -19.00
N GLY A 215 -26.27 -8.50 -20.32
CA GLY A 215 -25.05 -8.14 -21.05
C GLY A 215 -24.49 -6.75 -20.77
N ASP A 216 -24.15 -6.49 -19.52
CA ASP A 216 -23.40 -5.32 -19.07
C ASP A 216 -21.95 -5.40 -19.60
N SER A 217 -21.76 -4.87 -20.82
CA SER A 217 -20.55 -5.01 -21.65
C SER A 217 -19.30 -4.27 -21.10
N GLY A 218 -19.41 -3.65 -19.92
CA GLY A 218 -18.29 -3.00 -19.24
C GLY A 218 -17.32 -4.01 -18.63
N SER A 219 -16.03 -3.93 -19.00
CA SER A 219 -14.96 -4.63 -18.27
C SER A 219 -14.88 -4.06 -16.85
N LYS A 220 -15.36 -4.84 -15.86
CA LYS A 220 -15.36 -4.43 -14.44
C LYS A 220 -13.99 -4.68 -13.82
N ARG A 221 -13.32 -3.62 -13.38
CA ARG A 221 -11.95 -3.66 -12.89
C ARG A 221 -11.88 -3.30 -11.42
N LEU A 222 -10.97 -3.95 -10.71
CA LEU A 222 -10.75 -3.72 -9.29
C LEU A 222 -9.32 -3.23 -9.06
N PHE A 223 -9.19 -2.09 -8.39
CA PHE A 223 -7.93 -1.56 -7.89
C PHE A 223 -7.79 -1.96 -6.42
N ALA A 224 -6.82 -2.83 -6.11
CA ALA A 224 -6.45 -3.17 -4.75
C ALA A 224 -5.26 -2.32 -4.29
N PHE A 225 -5.23 -1.94 -3.01
CA PHE A 225 -4.08 -1.26 -2.41
C PHE A 225 -3.84 -1.63 -0.95
N PHE A 226 -2.59 -1.45 -0.52
CA PHE A 226 -2.10 -1.69 0.83
C PHE A 226 -1.25 -0.50 1.30
N ASN A 227 -1.35 -0.17 2.58
CA ASN A 227 -0.63 0.92 3.23
C ASN A 227 0.19 0.29 4.37
N SER A 228 1.52 0.19 4.24
CA SER A 228 2.38 -0.40 5.27
C SER A 228 3.26 0.65 5.94
N GLY A 229 3.32 0.63 7.27
CA GLY A 229 4.09 1.58 8.06
C GLY A 229 3.42 2.95 8.22
N ASP A 230 3.87 3.71 9.21
CA ASP A 230 3.20 4.94 9.66
C ASP A 230 3.10 6.00 8.55
N GLU A 231 4.11 6.12 7.69
CA GLU A 231 4.15 7.14 6.64
C GLU A 231 3.30 6.81 5.39
N SER A 232 2.58 5.69 5.41
CA SER A 232 1.82 5.19 4.25
C SER A 232 0.35 5.63 4.19
N GLY A 233 -0.16 6.32 5.22
CA GLY A 233 -1.59 6.61 5.36
C GLY A 233 -2.40 5.37 5.79
N ALA A 234 -1.82 4.52 6.62
CA ALA A 234 -2.52 3.41 7.27
C ALA A 234 -3.33 3.93 8.48
N SER A 235 -4.60 3.50 8.60
CA SER A 235 -5.50 3.99 9.67
C SER A 235 -5.92 2.94 10.70
N GLN A 236 -5.52 1.68 10.48
CA GLN A 236 -5.75 0.55 11.38
C GLN A 236 -4.48 -0.29 11.49
N PRO A 237 -4.09 -0.76 12.69
CA PRO A 237 -2.86 -1.53 12.89
C PRO A 237 -3.00 -3.01 12.50
N HIS A 238 -4.22 -3.52 12.34
CA HIS A 238 -4.49 -4.88 11.90
C HIS A 238 -4.42 -4.96 10.37
N ARG A 239 -3.64 -5.92 9.86
CA ARG A 239 -3.39 -6.19 8.44
C ARG A 239 -4.66 -6.26 7.59
N HIS A 240 -4.78 -5.30 6.67
CA HIS A 240 -5.88 -5.21 5.72
C HIS A 240 -5.47 -4.58 4.39
N LEU A 241 -6.01 -5.11 3.29
CA LEU A 241 -5.97 -4.54 1.94
C LEU A 241 -7.32 -3.92 1.59
N GLN A 242 -7.31 -2.86 0.80
CA GLN A 242 -8.49 -2.08 0.41
C GLN A 242 -8.74 -2.19 -1.09
N PHE A 243 -10.02 -2.18 -1.49
CA PHE A 243 -10.43 -2.39 -2.88
C PHE A 243 -11.41 -1.32 -3.34
N LEU A 244 -11.14 -0.76 -4.53
CA LEU A 244 -11.94 0.26 -5.19
C LEU A 244 -12.31 -0.23 -6.59
N PRO A 245 -13.61 -0.34 -6.93
CA PRO A 245 -14.02 -0.60 -8.31
C PRO A 245 -13.66 0.60 -9.18
N VAL A 246 -12.89 0.38 -10.24
CA VAL A 246 -12.34 1.47 -11.07
C VAL A 246 -13.46 2.30 -11.70
N GLU A 247 -14.56 1.66 -12.09
CA GLU A 247 -15.73 2.32 -12.67
C GLU A 247 -16.42 3.25 -11.64
N ALA A 248 -16.42 2.86 -10.36
CA ALA A 248 -16.93 3.68 -9.26
C ALA A 248 -15.99 4.83 -8.87
N MET A 249 -14.69 4.71 -9.20
CA MET A 249 -13.77 5.85 -9.16
C MET A 249 -14.08 6.84 -10.28
N SER A 250 -14.45 6.39 -11.49
CA SER A 250 -14.52 7.25 -12.67
C SER A 250 -15.73 8.21 -12.75
N GLN A 251 -16.79 8.02 -11.96
CA GLN A 251 -17.92 8.96 -11.73
C GLN A 251 -18.38 9.79 -12.97
N GLY A 252 -18.67 9.12 -14.08
CA GLY A 252 -19.22 9.75 -15.28
C GLY A 252 -18.18 10.43 -16.16
N ASP A 253 -17.70 11.61 -15.75
CA ASP A 253 -16.70 12.39 -16.50
C ASP A 253 -15.34 12.40 -15.78
N SER A 254 -14.51 11.40 -16.11
CA SER A 254 -13.10 11.37 -15.74
C SER A 254 -12.17 11.94 -16.80
N GLY A 255 -12.70 12.49 -17.92
CA GLY A 255 -11.90 12.95 -19.05
C GLY A 255 -10.83 11.94 -19.47
N SER A 256 -9.56 12.35 -19.43
CA SER A 256 -8.38 11.54 -19.75
C SER A 256 -7.86 10.66 -18.62
N TRP A 257 -8.41 10.77 -17.40
CA TRP A 257 -7.88 10.03 -16.23
C TRP A 257 -8.09 8.52 -16.36
N ARG A 258 -7.08 7.80 -15.89
CA ARG A 258 -7.10 6.36 -15.61
C ARG A 258 -6.24 6.13 -14.35
N PRO A 259 -6.40 5.01 -13.63
CA PRO A 259 -5.51 4.65 -12.54
C PRO A 259 -4.04 4.78 -12.94
N LEU A 260 -3.22 5.46 -12.13
CA LEU A 260 -1.80 5.69 -12.43
C LEU A 260 -1.03 4.40 -12.76
N ILE A 261 -1.32 3.30 -12.06
CA ILE A 261 -0.79 1.95 -12.36
C ILE A 261 -1.03 1.50 -13.82
N ASP A 262 -2.13 1.93 -14.47
CA ASP A 262 -2.42 1.63 -15.87
C ASP A 262 -1.63 2.53 -16.83
N THR A 263 -1.40 3.78 -16.46
CA THR A 263 -0.53 4.71 -17.21
C THR A 263 0.94 4.28 -17.15
N VAL A 264 1.38 3.69 -16.03
CA VAL A 264 2.69 3.04 -15.90
C VAL A 264 2.74 1.73 -16.72
N SER A 265 1.65 0.95 -16.74
CA SER A 265 1.56 -0.30 -17.52
C SER A 265 1.80 -0.12 -19.01
N SER A 266 1.39 1.02 -19.59
CA SER A 266 1.61 1.31 -21.01
C SER A 266 3.03 1.76 -21.37
N GLN A 267 3.90 2.03 -20.39
CA GLN A 267 5.28 2.45 -20.66
C GLN A 267 6.14 1.27 -21.09
N SER A 268 7.04 1.50 -22.05
CA SER A 268 8.09 0.55 -22.37
C SER A 268 9.10 0.45 -21.22
N VAL A 269 9.70 -0.73 -21.10
CA VAL A 269 10.80 -1.00 -20.17
C VAL A 269 12.11 -0.63 -20.88
N GLY A 270 13.01 0.08 -20.19
CA GLY A 270 14.35 0.39 -20.73
C GLY A 270 15.29 -0.82 -20.68
N PRO A 271 16.45 -0.78 -21.36
CA PRO A 271 17.42 -1.88 -21.31
C PRO A 271 18.03 -2.08 -19.90
N ASP A 272 18.02 -1.04 -19.07
CA ASP A 272 18.79 -0.97 -17.82
C ASP A 272 18.05 -1.49 -16.57
N SER A 273 16.74 -1.80 -16.66
CA SER A 273 15.94 -2.20 -15.49
C SER A 273 14.60 -2.81 -15.90
N GLU A 274 14.15 -3.88 -15.24
CA GLU A 274 12.84 -4.51 -15.52
C GLU A 274 11.61 -3.71 -15.02
N TYR A 275 11.82 -2.76 -14.09
CA TYR A 275 10.75 -2.04 -13.43
C TYR A 275 10.16 -0.91 -14.32
N ARG A 276 8.86 -0.97 -14.60
CA ARG A 276 8.13 0.11 -15.29
C ARG A 276 7.96 1.32 -14.37
N ARG A 277 8.19 2.52 -14.93
CA ARG A 277 8.12 3.80 -14.22
C ARG A 277 7.69 4.94 -15.17
N LEU A 278 7.29 6.06 -14.59
CA LEU A 278 7.04 7.35 -15.25
C LEU A 278 7.93 8.43 -14.63
N SER A 279 8.81 9.04 -15.41
CA SER A 279 9.68 10.15 -14.94
C SER A 279 8.89 11.42 -14.62
N GLN A 280 7.66 11.53 -15.13
CA GLN A 280 6.71 12.62 -14.89
C GLN A 280 6.11 12.59 -13.48
N VAL A 281 6.15 11.44 -12.80
CA VAL A 281 5.61 11.29 -11.44
C VAL A 281 6.73 11.65 -10.45
N PRO A 282 6.53 12.64 -9.57
CA PRO A 282 7.62 13.25 -8.79
C PRO A 282 8.01 12.42 -7.55
N PHE A 283 7.62 11.15 -7.48
CA PHE A 283 8.05 10.19 -6.49
C PHE A 283 8.49 8.87 -7.14
N ALA A 284 9.48 8.23 -6.51
CA ALA A 284 9.92 6.89 -6.81
C ALA A 284 8.75 5.91 -6.71
N HIS A 285 8.58 5.13 -7.76
CA HIS A 285 7.66 4.02 -7.81
C HIS A 285 8.23 2.99 -8.76
N PHE A 286 7.82 1.74 -8.60
CA PHE A 286 8.26 0.62 -9.42
C PHE A 286 7.06 -0.26 -9.71
N ALA A 287 6.92 -0.76 -10.93
CA ALA A 287 5.82 -1.64 -11.29
C ALA A 287 6.29 -2.81 -12.16
N LEU A 288 5.74 -3.98 -11.89
CA LEU A 288 5.98 -5.22 -12.64
C LEU A 288 4.67 -5.80 -13.17
N PRO A 289 4.67 -6.39 -14.38
CA PRO A 289 3.51 -7.06 -14.92
C PRO A 289 3.22 -8.37 -14.17
N LEU A 290 1.94 -8.64 -13.94
CA LEU A 290 1.48 -9.95 -13.47
C LEU A 290 1.20 -10.84 -14.69
N PRO A 291 1.73 -12.07 -14.74
CA PRO A 291 1.38 -13.02 -15.79
C PRO A 291 -0.08 -13.48 -15.62
N PRO A 292 -0.77 -13.93 -16.70
CA PRO A 292 -2.15 -14.37 -16.60
C PRO A 292 -2.32 -15.56 -15.64
N ASN A 293 -3.18 -15.40 -14.62
CA ASN A 293 -3.37 -16.39 -13.55
C ASN A 293 -2.04 -16.73 -12.81
N PRO A 294 -1.37 -15.75 -12.18
CA PRO A 294 -0.13 -15.98 -11.45
C PRO A 294 -0.39 -16.93 -10.29
N THR A 295 0.58 -17.76 -9.91
CA THR A 295 0.47 -18.50 -8.64
C THR A 295 0.72 -17.58 -7.46
N ALA A 296 0.30 -17.99 -6.28
CA ALA A 296 0.63 -17.31 -5.03
C ALA A 296 2.16 -17.11 -4.86
N ASP A 297 2.98 -18.08 -5.28
CA ASP A 297 4.45 -17.94 -5.28
C ASP A 297 4.94 -16.86 -6.26
N THR A 298 4.36 -16.79 -7.46
CA THR A 298 4.66 -15.73 -8.43
C THR A 298 4.28 -14.35 -7.91
N LEU A 299 3.10 -14.20 -7.30
CA LEU A 299 2.66 -12.94 -6.68
C LEU A 299 3.62 -12.50 -5.58
N HIS A 300 4.01 -13.42 -4.69
CA HIS A 300 4.93 -13.16 -3.60
C HIS A 300 6.34 -12.80 -4.10
N ALA A 301 6.86 -13.50 -5.11
CA ALA A 301 8.17 -13.20 -5.71
C ALA A 301 8.19 -11.80 -6.38
N ILE A 302 7.13 -11.43 -7.10
CA ILE A 302 6.98 -10.09 -7.70
C ILE A 302 6.91 -9.01 -6.62
N TYR A 303 6.10 -9.22 -5.58
CA TYR A 303 6.00 -8.30 -4.45
C TYR A 303 7.35 -8.12 -3.74
N LEU A 304 8.10 -9.18 -3.46
CA LEU A 304 9.41 -9.09 -2.81
C LEU A 304 10.46 -8.44 -3.72
N SER A 305 10.37 -8.61 -5.04
CA SER A 305 11.22 -7.87 -6.00
C SER A 305 10.94 -6.36 -5.91
N LEU A 306 9.66 -5.97 -6.00
CA LEU A 306 9.20 -4.58 -5.82
C LEU A 306 9.61 -4.01 -4.45
N TYR A 307 9.49 -4.79 -3.38
CA TYR A 307 9.88 -4.37 -2.04
C TYR A 307 11.38 -4.08 -1.93
N ARG A 308 12.25 -4.93 -2.51
CA ARG A 308 13.72 -4.72 -2.51
C ARG A 308 14.11 -3.44 -3.23
N VAL A 309 13.58 -3.18 -4.43
CA VAL A 309 13.91 -1.93 -5.16
C VAL A 309 13.39 -0.68 -4.43
N ALA A 310 12.20 -0.75 -3.81
CA ALA A 310 11.66 0.33 -2.98
C ALA A 310 12.50 0.57 -1.72
N LEU A 311 12.91 -0.50 -1.03
CA LEU A 311 13.78 -0.46 0.15
C LEU A 311 15.14 0.16 -0.16
N SER A 312 15.80 -0.30 -1.23
CA SER A 312 17.10 0.22 -1.64
C SER A 312 17.01 1.70 -2.04
N THR A 313 15.93 2.11 -2.72
CA THR A 313 15.66 3.52 -3.04
C THR A 313 15.50 4.38 -1.77
N ALA A 314 14.90 3.84 -0.71
CA ALA A 314 14.65 4.54 0.54
C ALA A 314 15.85 4.55 1.52
N LYS A 315 16.73 3.55 1.46
CA LYS A 315 17.86 3.35 2.40
C LYS A 315 19.25 3.50 1.76
N GLY A 316 19.35 3.58 0.44
CA GLY A 316 20.61 3.62 -0.32
C GLY A 316 21.36 2.28 -0.42
N SER A 317 20.91 1.24 0.30
CA SER A 317 21.40 -0.13 0.19
C SER A 317 20.37 -1.12 0.74
N LEU A 318 20.48 -2.39 0.35
CA LEU A 318 19.60 -3.45 0.87
C LEU A 318 20.00 -3.96 2.26
N GLY A 319 21.31 -3.95 2.58
CA GLY A 319 21.84 -4.51 3.83
C GLY A 319 21.37 -5.95 4.11
N ASP A 320 21.21 -6.29 5.39
CA ASP A 320 20.68 -7.59 5.82
C ASP A 320 19.21 -7.81 5.40
N HIS A 321 18.48 -6.73 5.10
CA HIS A 321 17.08 -6.78 4.71
C HIS A 321 16.82 -7.37 3.32
N ALA A 322 17.86 -7.60 2.50
CA ALA A 322 17.76 -8.23 1.18
C ALA A 322 17.00 -9.58 1.19
N ARG A 323 17.06 -10.30 2.32
CA ARG A 323 16.50 -11.65 2.52
C ARG A 323 15.20 -11.67 3.33
N VAL A 324 14.68 -10.52 3.75
CA VAL A 324 13.43 -10.46 4.52
C VAL A 324 12.27 -10.89 3.61
N ILE A 325 11.46 -11.83 4.09
CA ILE A 325 10.28 -12.39 3.40
C ILE A 325 9.01 -12.38 4.26
N ASP A 326 9.13 -12.02 5.53
CA ASP A 326 8.09 -11.98 6.56
C ASP A 326 8.47 -10.96 7.65
N GLY A 327 7.59 -10.78 8.64
CA GLY A 327 7.84 -9.89 9.78
C GLY A 327 7.87 -8.38 9.42
N PRO A 328 8.42 -7.52 10.30
CA PRO A 328 8.33 -6.07 10.15
C PRO A 328 9.03 -5.52 8.90
N ALA A 329 8.33 -4.65 8.15
CA ALA A 329 8.93 -3.94 7.02
C ALA A 329 9.91 -2.85 7.51
N ALA A 330 11.08 -2.77 6.89
CA ALA A 330 12.13 -1.77 7.20
C ALA A 330 11.85 -0.35 6.66
N ILE A 331 10.76 -0.18 5.89
CA ILE A 331 10.30 1.09 5.30
C ILE A 331 8.77 1.14 5.31
N SER A 332 8.21 2.35 5.35
CA SER A 332 6.81 2.56 4.97
C SER A 332 6.67 2.54 3.45
N TYR A 333 5.57 1.99 2.93
CA TYR A 333 5.28 1.95 1.50
C TYR A 333 3.78 1.84 1.23
N ASN A 334 3.38 2.22 0.01
CA ASN A 334 2.12 1.79 -0.57
C ASN A 334 2.37 0.71 -1.63
N LEU A 335 1.50 -0.28 -1.67
CA LEU A 335 1.41 -1.26 -2.75
C LEU A 335 0.05 -1.09 -3.44
N ALA A 336 0.00 -1.27 -4.74
CA ALA A 336 -1.21 -1.38 -5.53
C ALA A 336 -1.14 -2.61 -6.44
N MET A 337 -2.30 -3.20 -6.73
CA MET A 337 -2.43 -4.37 -7.58
C MET A 337 -3.72 -4.28 -8.40
N THR A 338 -3.60 -4.60 -9.68
CA THR A 338 -4.72 -4.86 -10.59
C THR A 338 -4.57 -6.28 -11.14
N GLU A 339 -5.39 -6.69 -12.10
CA GLU A 339 -5.30 -8.02 -12.72
C GLU A 339 -3.95 -8.27 -13.42
N SER A 340 -3.32 -7.22 -13.98
CA SER A 340 -2.16 -7.33 -14.88
C SER A 340 -0.90 -6.63 -14.39
N MET A 341 -0.95 -5.93 -13.25
CA MET A 341 0.18 -5.17 -12.72
C MET A 341 0.19 -5.18 -11.19
N MET A 342 1.40 -5.16 -10.63
CA MET A 342 1.65 -4.78 -9.24
C MET A 342 2.62 -3.59 -9.22
N MET A 343 2.37 -2.62 -8.34
CA MET A 343 3.10 -1.36 -8.26
C MET A 343 3.37 -0.98 -6.81
N ILE A 344 4.57 -0.50 -6.51
CA ILE A 344 4.97 -0.04 -5.16
C ILE A 344 5.46 1.41 -5.19
N CYS A 345 5.27 2.12 -4.09
CA CYS A 345 5.88 3.43 -3.81
C CYS A 345 6.43 3.45 -2.38
N PRO A 346 7.75 3.58 -2.17
CA PRO A 346 8.31 3.82 -0.84
C PRO A 346 7.88 5.20 -0.32
N ARG A 347 7.40 5.25 0.91
CA ARG A 347 6.82 6.46 1.54
C ARG A 347 7.76 7.00 2.62
N ARG A 348 7.88 8.32 2.68
CA ARG A 348 8.69 9.05 3.68
C ARG A 348 7.89 9.97 4.59
N ARG A 349 6.66 10.34 4.19
CA ARG A 349 5.70 11.12 4.98
C ARG A 349 4.27 10.69 4.66
N GLU A 350 3.41 10.53 5.67
CA GLU A 350 1.96 10.40 5.44
C GLU A 350 1.39 11.68 4.82
N THR A 351 1.77 12.83 5.39
CA THR A 351 1.13 14.12 5.12
C THR A 351 2.01 15.11 4.34
N ALA A 352 1.35 15.98 3.59
CA ALA A 352 1.92 17.13 2.92
C ALA A 352 1.16 18.42 3.28
N ARG A 353 1.72 19.58 2.91
CA ARG A 353 1.06 20.88 3.06
C ARG A 353 0.66 21.49 1.73
N ILE A 354 -0.57 21.98 1.68
CA ILE A 354 -1.13 22.82 0.61
C ILE A 354 -0.97 24.28 1.07
N PRO A 355 -0.48 25.21 0.24
CA PRO A 355 -0.28 26.61 0.58
C PRO A 355 -1.62 27.38 0.59
N VAL A 356 -2.38 27.19 1.67
CA VAL A 356 -3.61 27.94 1.96
C VAL A 356 -3.47 28.72 3.27
N ASP A 357 -4.17 29.84 3.39
CA ASP A 357 -4.23 30.61 4.63
C ASP A 357 -5.04 29.83 5.70
N PRO A 358 -4.42 29.42 6.83
CA PRO A 358 -5.13 28.72 7.91
C PRO A 358 -6.22 29.57 8.56
N SER A 359 -6.06 30.90 8.60
CA SER A 359 -6.99 31.82 9.25
C SER A 359 -8.33 31.94 8.50
N ALA A 360 -8.32 31.68 7.19
CA ALA A 360 -9.52 31.58 6.36
C ALA A 360 -10.30 30.26 6.53
N LEU A 361 -9.78 29.32 7.33
CA LEU A 361 -10.33 27.96 7.48
C LEU A 361 -10.59 27.56 8.96
N PRO A 362 -11.23 28.41 9.80
CA PRO A 362 -11.30 28.22 11.25
C PRO A 362 -12.06 26.95 11.69
N ASN A 363 -12.92 26.41 10.83
CA ASN A 363 -13.73 25.21 11.10
C ASN A 363 -13.14 23.92 10.52
N VAL A 364 -11.97 23.97 9.89
CA VAL A 364 -11.31 22.80 9.32
C VAL A 364 -10.27 22.29 10.32
N GLN A 365 -10.36 21.03 10.75
CA GLN A 365 -9.27 20.43 11.52
C GLN A 365 -8.01 20.35 10.65
N GLU A 366 -6.89 20.91 11.12
CA GLU A 366 -5.59 20.91 10.43
C GLU A 366 -5.68 21.45 8.98
N PRO A 367 -6.00 22.74 8.80
CA PRO A 367 -6.18 23.35 7.49
C PRO A 367 -4.90 23.29 6.66
N GLY A 368 -5.03 22.96 5.37
CA GLY A 368 -3.89 22.84 4.46
C GLY A 368 -3.05 21.57 4.67
N VAL A 369 -3.43 20.67 5.58
CA VAL A 369 -2.77 19.36 5.73
C VAL A 369 -3.55 18.30 4.95
N VAL A 370 -2.89 17.73 3.94
CA VAL A 370 -3.41 16.61 3.15
C VAL A 370 -2.70 15.32 3.56
N ALA A 371 -3.46 14.29 3.95
CA ALA A 371 -2.96 12.95 4.20
C ALA A 371 -3.09 12.09 2.95
N LEU A 372 -2.00 11.45 2.53
CA LEU A 372 -1.95 10.65 1.31
C LEU A 372 -1.74 9.17 1.62
N ASN A 373 -2.49 8.31 0.94
CA ASN A 373 -2.44 6.86 1.13
C ASN A 373 -2.30 6.14 -0.23
N GLY A 374 -2.41 4.80 -0.27
CA GLY A 374 -2.17 4.01 -1.48
C GLY A 374 -3.03 4.34 -2.70
N THR A 375 -4.09 5.14 -2.55
CA THR A 375 -4.84 5.69 -3.71
C THR A 375 -4.01 6.64 -4.58
N ILE A 376 -2.85 7.13 -4.12
CA ILE A 376 -1.86 7.82 -4.98
C ILE A 376 -1.37 6.94 -6.14
N LEU A 377 -1.39 5.60 -5.99
CA LEU A 377 -1.04 4.64 -7.04
C LEU A 377 -2.17 4.40 -8.05
N ALA A 378 -3.37 4.91 -7.78
CA ALA A 378 -4.40 5.17 -8.78
C ALA A 378 -4.35 6.62 -9.30
N GLY A 379 -3.44 7.47 -8.82
CA GLY A 379 -3.41 8.88 -9.18
C GLY A 379 -4.66 9.62 -8.70
N THR A 380 -5.19 9.28 -7.52
CA THR A 380 -6.25 10.07 -6.87
C THR A 380 -5.82 10.51 -5.48
N LEU A 381 -6.29 11.69 -5.08
CA LEU A 381 -6.07 12.30 -3.76
C LEU A 381 -7.34 13.01 -3.29
N MET A 382 -7.41 13.28 -2.00
CA MET A 382 -8.61 13.82 -1.37
C MET A 382 -8.28 14.99 -0.45
N VAL A 383 -9.06 16.06 -0.57
CA VAL A 383 -9.00 17.27 0.27
C VAL A 383 -10.31 17.46 1.02
N LYS A 384 -10.23 18.15 2.15
CA LYS A 384 -11.33 18.32 3.11
C LYS A 384 -11.87 19.75 3.12
N ALA A 385 -11.10 20.73 2.67
CA ALA A 385 -11.52 22.13 2.59
C ALA A 385 -11.67 22.64 1.14
N GLU A 386 -12.56 23.60 0.93
CA GLU A 386 -12.76 24.23 -0.37
C GLU A 386 -11.54 25.06 -0.82
N ALA A 387 -10.82 25.70 0.10
CA ALA A 387 -9.60 26.44 -0.26
C ALA A 387 -8.49 25.50 -0.76
N GLU A 388 -8.32 24.32 -0.15
CA GLU A 388 -7.39 23.28 -0.60
C GLU A 388 -7.75 22.80 -2.02
N TRP A 389 -9.05 22.58 -2.25
CA TRP A 389 -9.63 22.22 -3.54
C TRP A 389 -9.46 23.29 -4.62
N ASN A 390 -9.58 24.56 -4.24
CA ASN A 390 -9.39 25.69 -5.14
C ASN A 390 -7.91 25.91 -5.46
N GLU A 391 -7.02 25.69 -4.49
CA GLU A 391 -5.60 25.88 -4.64
C GLU A 391 -4.98 24.89 -5.63
N LEU A 392 -5.23 23.59 -5.44
CA LEU A 392 -4.69 22.55 -6.33
C LEU A 392 -5.21 22.66 -7.77
N ARG A 393 -6.45 23.14 -7.96
CA ARG A 393 -7.02 23.37 -9.30
C ARG A 393 -6.48 24.62 -9.99
N ARG A 394 -6.09 25.65 -9.22
CA ARG A 394 -5.47 26.88 -9.75
C ARG A 394 -3.99 26.69 -10.05
N ASN A 395 -3.28 25.96 -9.19
CA ASN A 395 -1.82 25.78 -9.25
C ASN A 395 -1.45 24.28 -9.28
N PRO A 396 -1.47 23.62 -10.46
CA PRO A 396 -1.18 22.18 -10.57
C PRO A 396 0.26 21.77 -10.22
N ASP A 397 1.20 22.72 -10.18
CA ASP A 397 2.58 22.47 -9.74
C ASP A 397 2.65 22.22 -8.22
N THR A 398 1.75 22.83 -7.43
CA THR A 398 1.55 22.53 -6.00
C THR A 398 1.27 21.04 -5.77
N LEU A 399 0.57 20.38 -6.70
CA LEU A 399 0.35 18.93 -6.62
C LEU A 399 1.66 18.14 -6.83
N ALA A 400 2.56 18.61 -7.71
CA ALA A 400 3.85 17.95 -7.90
C ALA A 400 4.70 18.04 -6.63
N ASP A 401 4.77 19.20 -5.98
CA ASP A 401 5.49 19.40 -4.71
C ASP A 401 4.93 18.54 -3.58
N ILE A 402 3.60 18.44 -3.48
CA ILE A 402 2.92 17.57 -2.51
C ILE A 402 3.28 16.11 -2.73
N LEU A 403 3.17 15.62 -3.96
CA LEU A 403 3.49 14.24 -4.32
C LEU A 403 4.98 13.93 -4.13
N ALA A 404 5.86 14.89 -4.45
CA ALA A 404 7.29 14.80 -4.15
C ALA A 404 7.56 14.72 -2.65
N SER A 405 6.83 15.48 -1.83
CA SER A 405 7.08 15.57 -0.38
C SER A 405 6.81 14.25 0.36
N VAL A 406 5.87 13.42 -0.11
CA VAL A 406 5.47 12.17 0.57
C VAL A 406 6.24 10.92 0.15
N GLY A 407 6.90 10.94 -1.01
CA GLY A 407 7.70 9.84 -1.54
C GLY A 407 9.20 10.14 -1.58
N TYR A 408 10.01 9.14 -1.93
CA TYR A 408 11.44 9.33 -2.24
C TYR A 408 11.61 9.85 -3.68
N PRO A 409 12.72 10.55 -4.02
CA PRO A 409 12.99 10.93 -5.41
C PRO A 409 13.24 9.69 -6.28
N GLN A 410 12.88 9.76 -7.56
CA GLN A 410 13.20 8.73 -8.56
C GLN A 410 14.73 8.50 -8.63
N PRO A 411 15.23 7.25 -8.62
CA PRO A 411 16.64 6.99 -8.89
C PRO A 411 17.02 7.35 -10.34
N ASP A 412 18.27 7.82 -10.53
CA ASP A 412 18.85 8.03 -11.86
C ASP A 412 19.16 6.69 -12.55
N SER A 413 19.43 6.71 -13.86
CA SER A 413 19.68 5.48 -14.64
C SER A 413 20.84 4.63 -14.09
N ARG A 414 21.83 5.26 -13.43
CA ARG A 414 22.95 4.54 -12.80
C ARG A 414 22.54 3.89 -11.49
N GLY A 415 21.74 4.59 -10.68
CA GLY A 415 21.11 4.02 -9.49
C GLY A 415 20.27 2.80 -9.83
N LEU A 416 19.55 2.80 -10.97
CA LEU A 416 18.75 1.67 -11.42
C LEU A 416 19.57 0.48 -11.93
N ALA A 417 20.67 0.72 -12.63
CA ALA A 417 21.58 -0.34 -13.07
C ALA A 417 22.33 -1.04 -11.90
N LEU A 418 22.18 -0.54 -10.67
CA LEU A 418 22.70 -1.10 -9.43
C LEU A 418 21.62 -1.79 -8.56
N LEU A 419 20.37 -1.87 -9.05
CA LEU A 419 19.19 -2.43 -8.36
C LEU A 419 18.71 -3.73 -9.02
#